data_AF-A0A6V8LNB5-F1
#
_entry.id   AF-A0A6V8LNB5-F1
#
_cell.length_a   1.000
_cell.length_b   1.000
_cell.length_c   1.000
_cell.angle_alpha   90.00
_cell.angle_beta   90.00
_cell.angle_gamma   90.00
#
_symmetry.space_group_name_H-M   'P 1'
#
loop_
_entity.id
_entity.type
_entity.pdbx_description
1 polymer ?
#
loop_
_entity_poly.entity_id
_entity_poly.type
_entity_poly.pdbx_seq_one_letter_code
_entity_poly.pdbx_strand_id
1 'polypeptide(L)'
;MSPVRALFASLLLACCLAGPALAAPPELAGVRLGSNIRDLADKLDPGMAEPELEQGYLTIQAMKPLPGYRSGYVTYGNCAQPGRVVRVKMNYADSSREFHDKILAGLKKRYGEPKQWRGNAFGNLRIWKWSLLDPHAGDVSIILQYYDGEDDSFTRGNSLRISSRSWVKEEQDCRRAKQASDTTSKKPEAPARPLDLDYFLPR
;
A
#
# COMPACT_ATOMS: atom_id res chain seq x y z
N MET A 1 -69.66 -7.48 -2.39
CA MET A 1 -68.95 -8.77 -2.45
C MET A 1 -67.84 -8.65 -3.49
N SER A 2 -66.59 -8.56 -3.04
CA SER A 2 -65.37 -8.82 -3.82
C SER A 2 -65.27 -10.31 -4.18
N PRO A 3 -64.22 -10.82 -4.87
CA PRO A 3 -63.40 -10.29 -5.98
C PRO A 3 -63.16 -11.36 -7.07
N VAL A 4 -62.56 -11.02 -8.23
CA VAL A 4 -61.47 -11.86 -8.80
C VAL A 4 -60.47 -10.93 -9.49
N ARG A 5 -59.34 -10.66 -8.82
CA ARG A 5 -58.14 -10.08 -9.40
C ARG A 5 -57.23 -11.24 -9.82
N ALA A 6 -56.94 -11.34 -11.11
CA ALA A 6 -55.92 -12.24 -11.62
C ALA A 6 -54.53 -11.69 -11.22
N LEU A 7 -53.80 -12.47 -10.41
CA LEU A 7 -52.41 -12.20 -10.03
C LEU A 7 -51.48 -12.78 -11.11
N PHE A 8 -50.80 -11.92 -11.85
CA PHE A 8 -49.62 -12.28 -12.64
C PHE A 8 -48.43 -12.46 -11.70
N ALA A 9 -47.95 -13.70 -11.56
CA ALA A 9 -46.70 -14.00 -10.87
C ALA A 9 -45.51 -13.72 -11.80
N SER A 10 -44.81 -12.61 -11.57
CA SER A 10 -43.53 -12.30 -12.21
C SER A 10 -42.38 -12.73 -11.31
N LEU A 11 -41.80 -13.90 -11.60
CA LEU A 11 -40.58 -14.39 -10.96
C LEU A 11 -39.37 -13.70 -11.61
N LEU A 12 -38.96 -12.55 -11.06
CA LEU A 12 -37.74 -11.85 -11.47
C LEU A 12 -36.52 -12.60 -10.94
N LEU A 13 -35.91 -13.37 -11.84
CA LEU A 13 -34.64 -14.07 -11.68
C LEU A 13 -33.51 -13.05 -11.44
N ALA A 14 -33.10 -12.88 -10.19
CA ALA A 14 -31.94 -12.07 -9.81
C ALA A 14 -30.65 -12.79 -10.26
N CYS A 15 -30.21 -12.52 -11.49
CA CYS A 15 -28.85 -12.83 -11.93
C CYS A 15 -27.87 -11.94 -11.16
N CYS A 16 -27.28 -12.48 -10.09
CA CYS A 16 -26.06 -11.94 -9.51
C CYS A 16 -24.94 -12.00 -10.57
N LEU A 17 -24.70 -10.88 -11.24
CA LEU A 17 -23.50 -10.64 -12.02
C LEU A 17 -22.28 -10.63 -11.08
N ALA A 18 -21.77 -11.81 -10.74
CA ALA A 18 -20.43 -11.95 -10.20
C ALA A 18 -19.46 -11.69 -11.36
N GLY A 19 -19.10 -10.42 -11.58
CA GLY A 19 -18.01 -10.07 -12.49
C GLY A 19 -16.72 -10.79 -12.06
N PRO A 20 -15.84 -11.16 -13.00
CA PRO A 20 -14.59 -11.83 -12.66
C PRO A 20 -13.83 -10.99 -11.63
N ALA A 21 -13.52 -11.60 -10.49
CA ALA A 21 -12.65 -10.97 -9.49
C ALA A 21 -11.30 -10.72 -10.16
N LEU A 22 -11.04 -9.47 -10.51
CA LEU A 22 -9.76 -9.05 -11.06
C LEU A 22 -8.66 -9.35 -10.03
N ALA A 23 -7.85 -10.38 -10.33
CA ALA A 23 -6.75 -10.78 -9.49
C ALA A 23 -5.78 -9.61 -9.30
N ALA A 24 -5.33 -9.40 -8.07
CA ALA A 24 -4.38 -8.34 -7.76
C ALA A 24 -3.06 -8.55 -8.52
N PRO A 25 -2.28 -7.49 -8.80
CA PRO A 25 -0.95 -7.67 -9.34
C PRO A 25 -0.10 -8.46 -8.35
N PRO A 26 0.42 -9.62 -8.74
CA PRO A 26 1.31 -10.35 -7.86
C PRO A 26 2.68 -9.67 -7.78
N GLU A 27 3.05 -8.85 -8.77
CA GLU A 27 4.45 -8.47 -9.03
C GLU A 27 4.60 -7.04 -9.58
N LEU A 28 5.70 -6.39 -9.21
CA LEU A 28 6.16 -5.11 -9.76
C LEU A 28 7.68 -5.15 -9.90
N ALA A 29 8.21 -4.73 -11.06
CA ALA A 29 9.66 -4.68 -11.31
C ALA A 29 10.40 -6.01 -11.05
N GLY A 30 9.73 -7.15 -11.34
CA GLY A 30 10.29 -8.47 -11.10
C GLY A 30 10.29 -8.91 -9.63
N VAL A 31 9.66 -8.17 -8.72
CA VAL A 31 9.52 -8.51 -7.30
C VAL A 31 8.07 -8.85 -7.00
N ARG A 32 7.84 -10.07 -6.54
CA ARG A 32 6.52 -10.59 -6.20
C ARG A 32 6.20 -10.34 -4.73
N LEU A 33 4.97 -9.90 -4.45
CA LEU A 33 4.45 -9.84 -3.09
C LEU A 33 4.46 -11.25 -2.48
N GLY A 34 4.98 -11.37 -1.26
CA GLY A 34 5.07 -12.63 -0.53
C GLY A 34 6.39 -13.38 -0.73
N SER A 35 7.21 -13.00 -1.71
CA SER A 35 8.57 -13.54 -1.85
C SER A 35 9.40 -13.30 -0.58
N ASN A 36 10.36 -14.19 -0.30
CA ASN A 36 11.31 -13.97 0.78
C ASN A 36 12.45 -13.06 0.29
N ILE A 37 12.94 -12.14 1.13
CA ILE A 37 14.06 -11.25 0.79
C ILE A 37 15.29 -12.05 0.36
N ARG A 38 15.52 -13.23 0.97
CA ARG A 38 16.67 -14.09 0.65
C ARG A 38 16.68 -14.50 -0.82
N ASP A 39 15.52 -14.69 -1.43
CA ASP A 39 15.37 -15.05 -2.85
C ASP A 39 15.61 -13.85 -3.78
N LEU A 40 15.77 -12.65 -3.23
CA LEU A 40 15.90 -11.39 -3.95
C LEU A 40 17.29 -10.76 -3.80
N ALA A 41 18.28 -11.48 -3.26
CA ALA A 41 19.63 -10.96 -3.00
C ALA A 41 20.29 -10.30 -4.22
N ASP A 42 20.05 -10.83 -5.43
CA ASP A 42 20.59 -10.27 -6.67
C ASP A 42 19.93 -8.95 -7.07
N LYS A 43 18.72 -8.67 -6.57
CA LYS A 43 17.92 -7.47 -6.90
C LYS A 43 17.98 -6.40 -5.81
N LEU A 44 18.34 -6.76 -4.58
CA LEU A 44 18.35 -5.86 -3.43
C LEU A 44 19.76 -5.39 -3.10
N ASP A 45 19.85 -4.16 -2.60
CA ASP A 45 21.09 -3.62 -2.06
C ASP A 45 21.27 -4.11 -0.61
N PRO A 46 22.28 -4.94 -0.32
CA PRO A 46 22.49 -5.48 1.02
C PRO A 46 22.91 -4.42 2.05
N GLY A 47 23.43 -3.26 1.61
CA GLY A 47 23.89 -2.19 2.49
C GLY A 47 22.82 -1.19 2.91
N MET A 48 21.62 -1.28 2.33
CA MET A 48 20.56 -0.27 2.46
C MET A 48 19.27 -0.88 3.00
N ALA A 49 19.36 -1.56 4.14
CA ALA A 49 18.22 -2.15 4.85
C ALA A 49 18.02 -1.47 6.21
N GLU A 50 16.85 -0.85 6.42
CA GLU A 50 16.55 -0.07 7.61
C GLU A 50 15.14 -0.36 8.14
N PRO A 51 14.93 -0.47 9.46
CA PRO A 51 13.59 -0.53 10.03
C PRO A 51 12.77 0.70 9.61
N GLU A 52 11.52 0.50 9.22
CA GLU A 52 10.62 1.62 8.92
C GLU A 52 10.29 2.33 10.24
N LEU A 53 10.69 3.61 10.38
CA LEU A 53 10.66 4.34 11.66
C LEU A 53 9.28 4.29 12.34
N GLU A 54 8.23 4.69 11.63
CA GLU A 54 6.85 4.69 12.12
C GLU A 54 6.24 3.29 12.25
N GLN A 55 6.81 2.33 11.53
CA GLN A 55 6.31 0.97 11.43
C GLN A 55 7.43 0.00 11.77
N GLY A 56 8.01 0.10 12.97
CA GLY A 56 9.18 -0.68 13.38
C GLY A 56 9.03 -2.21 13.33
N TYR A 57 7.84 -2.71 12.96
CA TYR A 57 7.53 -4.10 12.57
C TYR A 57 7.80 -4.44 11.09
N LEU A 58 8.26 -3.46 10.32
CA LEU A 58 8.64 -3.57 8.92
C LEU A 58 10.07 -3.08 8.72
N THR A 59 10.69 -3.55 7.65
CA THR A 59 12.02 -3.14 7.22
C THR A 59 11.96 -2.78 5.74
N ILE A 60 12.54 -1.64 5.39
CA ILE A 60 12.67 -1.15 4.03
C ILE A 60 14.06 -1.55 3.53
N GLN A 61 14.15 -2.07 2.31
CA GLN A 61 15.42 -2.32 1.66
C GLN A 61 15.42 -1.81 0.24
N ALA A 62 16.45 -1.04 -0.10
CA ALA A 62 16.60 -0.48 -1.44
C ALA A 62 16.80 -1.57 -2.49
N MET A 63 16.28 -1.33 -3.68
CA MET A 63 16.59 -2.13 -4.85
C MET A 63 17.88 -1.64 -5.49
N LYS A 64 18.66 -2.58 -6.06
CA LYS A 64 19.73 -2.25 -7.00
C LYS A 64 19.17 -1.49 -8.20
N PRO A 65 20.02 -0.72 -8.93
CA PRO A 65 19.60 -0.02 -10.14
C PRO A 65 18.90 -0.94 -11.14
N LEU A 66 17.76 -0.49 -11.68
CA LEU A 66 16.94 -1.25 -12.61
C LEU A 66 16.53 -0.36 -13.79
N PRO A 67 16.69 -0.80 -15.05
CA PRO A 67 16.33 0.00 -16.22
C PRO A 67 14.89 0.50 -16.18
N GLY A 68 14.68 1.77 -16.54
CA GLY A 68 13.38 2.44 -16.51
C GLY A 68 12.97 2.99 -15.13
N TYR A 69 13.78 2.76 -14.09
CA TYR A 69 13.52 3.24 -12.74
C TYR A 69 14.67 4.12 -12.23
N ARG A 70 14.30 5.23 -11.59
CA ARG A 70 15.26 6.10 -10.89
C ARG A 70 15.69 5.49 -9.56
N SER A 71 14.75 4.86 -8.87
CA SER A 71 14.99 4.15 -7.61
C SER A 71 13.80 3.25 -7.27
N GLY A 72 13.97 2.39 -6.28
CA GLY A 72 12.91 1.54 -5.76
C GLY A 72 13.32 0.90 -4.45
N TYR A 73 12.34 0.39 -3.72
CA TYR A 73 12.56 -0.38 -2.51
C TYR A 73 11.45 -1.40 -2.28
N VAL A 74 11.80 -2.44 -1.55
CA VAL A 74 10.86 -3.39 -0.99
C VAL A 74 10.65 -3.08 0.48
N THR A 75 9.48 -3.42 1.00
CA THR A 75 9.22 -3.45 2.44
C THR A 75 8.87 -4.88 2.82
N TYR A 76 9.53 -5.42 3.84
CA TYR A 76 9.29 -6.78 4.34
C TYR A 76 9.01 -6.80 5.84
N GLY A 77 8.31 -7.84 6.28
CA GLY A 77 7.97 -8.03 7.69
C GLY A 77 9.17 -8.42 8.55
N ASN A 78 9.19 -8.01 9.82
CA ASN A 78 10.20 -8.43 10.79
C ASN A 78 9.63 -8.99 12.10
N CYS A 79 8.31 -9.23 12.16
CA CYS A 79 7.63 -9.73 13.35
C CYS A 79 6.92 -11.07 13.11
N ALA A 80 5.85 -11.09 12.31
CA ALA A 80 4.97 -12.25 12.13
C ALA A 80 5.57 -13.25 11.14
N GLN A 81 6.02 -12.76 9.98
CA GLN A 81 6.69 -13.54 8.95
C GLN A 81 7.96 -12.80 8.50
N PRO A 82 9.06 -12.92 9.27
CA PRO A 82 10.31 -12.25 8.97
C PRO A 82 10.81 -12.51 7.54
N GLY A 83 11.07 -11.43 6.82
CA GLY A 83 11.58 -11.47 5.45
C GLY A 83 10.53 -11.66 4.35
N ARG A 84 9.23 -11.73 4.68
CA ARG A 84 8.18 -11.74 3.65
C ARG A 84 7.97 -10.34 3.08
N VAL A 85 8.11 -10.18 1.76
CA VAL A 85 7.85 -8.91 1.08
C VAL A 85 6.36 -8.58 1.13
N VAL A 86 6.03 -7.42 1.72
CA VAL A 86 4.65 -6.93 1.89
C VAL A 86 4.36 -5.67 1.08
N ARG A 87 5.41 -4.97 0.60
CA ARG A 87 5.30 -3.82 -0.32
C ARG A 87 6.44 -3.82 -1.33
N VAL A 88 6.15 -3.28 -2.51
CA VAL A 88 7.15 -2.89 -3.52
C VAL A 88 6.80 -1.49 -3.97
N LYS A 89 7.73 -0.54 -3.89
CA LYS A 89 7.59 0.81 -4.44
C LYS A 89 8.69 1.07 -5.45
N MET A 90 8.29 1.52 -6.62
CA MET A 90 9.18 1.91 -7.70
C MET A 90 8.96 3.36 -8.09
N ASN A 91 10.06 4.09 -8.30
CA ASN A 91 10.07 5.45 -8.82
C ASN A 91 10.60 5.40 -10.25
N TYR A 92 9.78 5.80 -11.23
CA TYR A 92 10.15 5.72 -12.63
C TYR A 92 11.21 6.76 -13.00
N ALA A 93 12.06 6.41 -13.97
CA ALA A 93 13.05 7.33 -14.52
C ALA A 93 12.37 8.49 -15.27
N ASP A 94 11.29 8.20 -16.01
CA ASP A 94 10.46 9.21 -16.67
C ASP A 94 9.54 9.89 -15.65
N SER A 95 9.81 11.16 -15.37
CA SER A 95 9.05 11.99 -14.43
C SER A 95 7.91 12.76 -15.08
N SER A 96 7.68 12.61 -16.39
CA SER A 96 6.70 13.40 -17.13
C SER A 96 5.25 13.06 -16.77
N ARG A 97 4.36 14.04 -16.95
CA ARG A 97 2.92 13.85 -16.77
C ARG A 97 2.34 12.95 -17.88
N GLU A 98 2.92 12.99 -19.07
CA GLU A 98 2.51 12.16 -20.20
C GLU A 98 2.78 10.68 -19.89
N PHE A 99 3.91 10.37 -19.25
CA PHE A 99 4.20 9.02 -18.78
C PHE A 99 3.25 8.58 -17.67
N HIS A 100 2.96 9.46 -16.70
CA HIS A 100 1.93 9.21 -15.68
C HIS A 100 0.61 8.77 -16.31
N ASP A 101 0.12 9.54 -17.27
CA ASP A 101 -1.19 9.31 -17.88
C ASP A 101 -1.21 8.01 -18.71
N LYS A 102 -0.08 7.64 -19.34
CA LYS A 102 0.09 6.33 -19.99
C LYS A 102 -0.02 5.17 -19.00
N ILE A 103 0.67 5.26 -17.85
CA ILE A 103 0.59 4.22 -16.81
C ILE A 103 -0.82 4.16 -16.22
N LEU A 104 -1.43 5.31 -15.94
CA LEU A 104 -2.81 5.40 -15.45
C LEU A 104 -3.79 4.71 -16.41
N ALA A 105 -3.71 5.01 -17.70
CA ALA A 105 -4.56 4.35 -18.71
C ALA A 105 -4.34 2.84 -18.74
N GLY A 106 -3.09 2.38 -18.64
CA GLY A 106 -2.75 0.96 -18.54
C GLY A 106 -3.33 0.28 -17.30
N LEU A 107 -3.27 0.94 -16.13
CA LEU A 107 -3.86 0.43 -14.89
C LEU A 107 -5.38 0.40 -14.96
N LYS A 108 -6.02 1.44 -15.50
CA LYS A 108 -7.48 1.48 -15.69
C LYS A 108 -7.96 0.36 -16.61
N LYS A 109 -7.25 0.14 -17.72
CA LYS A 109 -7.55 -0.97 -18.64
C LYS A 109 -7.46 -2.33 -17.97
N ARG A 110 -6.52 -2.53 -17.04
CA ARG A 110 -6.30 -3.81 -16.35
C ARG A 110 -7.22 -4.01 -15.15
N TYR A 111 -7.44 -2.98 -14.35
CA TYR A 111 -8.05 -3.10 -13.01
C TYR A 111 -9.34 -2.30 -12.85
N GLY A 112 -9.83 -1.67 -13.91
CA GLY A 112 -10.98 -0.78 -13.88
C GLY A 112 -10.66 0.58 -13.27
N GLU A 113 -11.70 1.37 -12.99
CA GLU A 113 -11.55 2.70 -12.39
C GLU A 113 -10.99 2.62 -10.96
N PRO A 114 -10.09 3.55 -10.57
CA PRO A 114 -9.56 3.62 -9.21
C PRO A 114 -10.67 3.92 -8.21
N LYS A 115 -10.56 3.33 -7.02
CA LYS A 115 -11.54 3.53 -5.92
C LYS A 115 -11.39 4.89 -5.25
N GLN A 116 -10.19 5.47 -5.28
CA GLN A 116 -9.89 6.73 -4.63
C GLN A 116 -8.97 7.58 -5.50
N TRP A 117 -9.23 8.88 -5.52
CA TRP A 117 -8.35 9.91 -6.02
C TRP A 117 -8.00 10.88 -4.89
N ARG A 118 -6.74 11.30 -4.82
CA ARG A 118 -6.28 12.41 -3.99
C ARG A 118 -5.37 13.30 -4.82
N GLY A 119 -5.57 14.60 -4.73
CA GLY A 119 -4.70 15.60 -5.35
C GLY A 119 -4.78 16.93 -4.62
N ASN A 120 -3.90 17.85 -4.99
CA ASN A 120 -3.96 19.23 -4.50
C ASN A 120 -4.71 20.13 -5.49
N ALA A 121 -5.13 21.31 -5.02
CA ALA A 121 -5.87 22.28 -5.83
C ALA A 121 -5.07 22.76 -7.06
N PHE A 122 -3.75 22.75 -6.98
CA PHE A 122 -2.83 23.18 -8.04
C PHE A 122 -2.60 22.09 -9.11
N GLY A 123 -3.01 20.84 -8.86
CA GLY A 123 -2.87 19.74 -9.81
C GLY A 123 -1.48 19.09 -9.89
N ASN A 124 -0.54 19.61 -9.10
CA ASN A 124 0.86 19.18 -8.99
C ASN A 124 1.01 17.85 -8.26
N LEU A 125 0.05 17.47 -7.41
CA LEU A 125 0.00 16.15 -6.77
C LEU A 125 -1.20 15.36 -7.31
N ARG A 126 -0.95 14.15 -7.78
CA ARG A 126 -1.97 13.23 -8.27
C ARG A 126 -1.71 11.84 -7.71
N ILE A 127 -2.67 11.29 -6.98
CA ILE A 127 -2.59 9.96 -6.39
C ILE A 127 -3.86 9.20 -6.74
N TRP A 128 -3.69 8.08 -7.44
CA TRP A 128 -4.75 7.15 -7.80
C TRP A 128 -4.56 5.85 -7.04
N LYS A 129 -5.64 5.35 -6.43
CA LYS A 129 -5.58 4.12 -5.63
C LYS A 129 -6.63 3.11 -6.05
N TRP A 130 -6.18 1.87 -6.23
CA TRP A 130 -7.01 0.68 -6.36
C TRP A 130 -6.90 -0.16 -5.09
N SER A 131 -7.98 -0.88 -4.78
CA SER A 131 -7.98 -1.95 -3.78
C SER A 131 -8.59 -3.19 -4.41
N LEU A 132 -7.80 -4.23 -4.52
CA LEU A 132 -8.10 -5.51 -5.16
C LEU A 132 -8.04 -6.62 -4.11
N LEU A 133 -8.83 -7.67 -4.30
CA LEU A 133 -8.76 -8.87 -3.47
C LEU A 133 -7.92 -9.92 -4.16
N ASP A 134 -6.98 -10.49 -3.42
CA ASP A 134 -6.12 -11.58 -3.84
C ASP A 134 -6.35 -12.80 -2.94
N PRO A 135 -6.49 -14.02 -3.50
CA PRO A 135 -6.69 -15.23 -2.70
C PRO A 135 -5.55 -15.54 -1.71
N HIS A 136 -4.33 -15.11 -2.01
CA HIS A 136 -3.15 -15.38 -1.19
C HIS A 136 -2.70 -14.16 -0.40
N ALA A 137 -2.64 -13.00 -1.06
CA ALA A 137 -2.18 -11.75 -0.49
C ALA A 137 -3.28 -10.92 0.20
N GLY A 138 -4.53 -11.38 0.15
CA GLY A 138 -5.67 -10.71 0.76
C GLY A 138 -5.95 -9.36 0.10
N ASP A 139 -6.10 -8.31 0.90
CA ASP A 139 -6.38 -6.96 0.40
C ASP A 139 -5.10 -6.30 -0.16
N VAL A 140 -5.01 -6.21 -1.49
CA VAL A 140 -3.88 -5.60 -2.18
C VAL A 140 -4.24 -4.20 -2.66
N SER A 141 -3.40 -3.24 -2.32
CA SER A 141 -3.51 -1.86 -2.81
C SER A 141 -2.50 -1.59 -3.91
N ILE A 142 -2.94 -0.87 -4.94
CA ILE A 142 -2.08 -0.26 -5.96
C ILE A 142 -2.19 1.25 -5.78
N ILE A 143 -1.05 1.95 -5.73
CA ILE A 143 -1.01 3.41 -5.68
C ILE A 143 -0.09 3.92 -6.80
N LEU A 144 -0.67 4.66 -7.73
CA LEU A 144 0.06 5.45 -8.72
C LEU A 144 0.11 6.89 -8.22
N GLN A 145 1.31 7.47 -8.18
CA GLN A 145 1.53 8.86 -7.78
C GLN A 145 2.31 9.61 -8.85
N TYR A 146 1.94 10.86 -9.08
CA TYR A 146 2.72 11.89 -9.75
C TYR A 146 2.86 13.11 -8.84
N TYR A 147 4.06 13.67 -8.78
CA TYR A 147 4.33 14.93 -8.08
C TYR A 147 5.38 15.79 -8.79
N ASP A 148 5.11 17.07 -9.02
CA ASP A 148 6.03 18.01 -9.69
C ASP A 148 6.29 19.31 -8.91
N GLY A 149 6.01 19.33 -7.61
CA GLY A 149 6.35 20.48 -6.76
C GLY A 149 7.72 20.36 -6.08
N GLU A 150 8.04 21.38 -5.27
CA GLU A 150 9.31 21.53 -4.55
C GLU A 150 9.27 20.99 -3.11
N ASP A 151 8.11 20.54 -2.63
CA ASP A 151 7.95 19.97 -1.29
C ASP A 151 8.63 18.60 -1.19
N ASP A 152 9.39 18.38 -0.12
CA ASP A 152 10.15 17.15 0.11
C ASP A 152 9.32 16.02 0.76
N SER A 153 8.08 16.29 1.18
CA SER A 153 7.16 15.29 1.73
C SER A 153 6.69 14.29 0.69
N PHE A 154 6.79 14.62 -0.61
CA PHE A 154 6.37 13.76 -1.70
C PHE A 154 7.53 13.34 -2.60
N THR A 155 7.53 12.07 -3.01
CA THR A 155 8.46 11.61 -4.05
C THR A 155 8.16 12.32 -5.37
N ARG A 156 9.07 13.17 -5.83
CA ARG A 156 9.02 13.85 -7.15
C ARG A 156 8.96 12.86 -8.32
N GLY A 157 8.28 13.26 -9.39
CA GLY A 157 8.01 12.47 -10.58
C GLY A 157 6.98 11.38 -10.35
N ASN A 158 7.13 10.28 -11.11
CA ASN A 158 6.20 9.17 -11.11
C ASN A 158 6.63 8.04 -10.17
N SER A 159 5.68 7.49 -9.41
CA SER A 159 5.90 6.27 -8.64
C SER A 159 4.70 5.34 -8.65
N LEU A 160 4.99 4.03 -8.59
CA LEU A 160 3.99 2.98 -8.46
C LEU A 160 4.32 2.12 -7.25
N ARG A 161 3.31 1.88 -6.42
CA ARG A 161 3.43 1.02 -5.24
C ARG A 161 2.37 -0.06 -5.27
N ILE A 162 2.78 -1.30 -4.98
CA ILE A 162 1.87 -2.40 -4.65
C ILE A 162 2.10 -2.83 -3.20
N SER A 163 1.04 -3.21 -2.49
CA SER A 163 1.13 -3.59 -1.09
C SER A 163 -0.02 -4.49 -0.65
N SER A 164 0.30 -5.59 0.03
CA SER A 164 -0.69 -6.35 0.80
C SER A 164 -0.96 -5.64 2.12
N ARG A 165 -2.19 -5.13 2.29
CA ARG A 165 -2.66 -4.53 3.55
C ARG A 165 -2.90 -5.60 4.60
N SER A 166 -3.33 -6.79 4.18
CA SER A 166 -3.54 -7.93 5.07
C SER A 166 -2.24 -8.36 5.75
N TRP A 167 -1.15 -8.53 5.01
CA TRP A 167 0.14 -8.94 5.61
C TRP A 167 0.81 -7.81 6.41
N VAL A 168 0.66 -6.55 5.99
CA VAL A 168 1.09 -5.41 6.84
C VAL A 168 0.36 -5.44 8.18
N LYS A 169 -0.95 -5.69 8.18
CA LYS A 169 -1.74 -5.79 9.41
C LYS A 169 -1.31 -6.98 10.27
N GLU A 170 -0.99 -8.11 9.68
CA GLU A 170 -0.46 -9.29 10.39
C GLU A 170 0.84 -8.94 11.16
N GLU A 171 1.79 -8.25 10.52
CA GLU A 171 3.02 -7.78 11.16
C GLU A 171 2.75 -6.79 12.31
N GLN A 172 1.81 -5.87 12.09
CA GLN A 172 1.40 -4.88 13.09
C GLN A 172 0.77 -5.56 14.32
N ASP A 173 -0.12 -6.52 14.10
CA ASP A 173 -0.80 -7.24 15.18
C ASP A 173 0.21 -8.09 15.99
N CYS A 174 1.17 -8.73 15.33
CA CYS A 174 2.29 -9.40 16.00
C CYS A 174 3.09 -8.45 16.90
N ARG A 175 3.43 -7.26 16.41
CA ARG A 175 4.21 -6.29 17.17
C ARG A 175 3.46 -5.80 18.40
N ARG A 176 2.16 -5.53 18.25
CA ARG A 176 1.29 -5.12 19.35
C ARG A 176 1.20 -6.20 20.42
N ALA A 177 1.07 -7.48 20.02
CA ALA A 177 1.04 -8.59 20.96
C ALA A 177 2.34 -8.69 21.77
N LYS A 178 3.52 -8.55 21.12
CA LYS A 178 4.82 -8.55 21.81
C LYS A 178 4.99 -7.35 22.74
N GLN A 179 4.54 -6.17 22.34
CA GLN A 179 4.58 -4.99 23.20
C GLN A 179 3.71 -5.14 24.45
N ALA A 180 2.52 -5.74 24.32
CA ALA A 180 1.62 -5.98 25.44
C ALA A 180 2.19 -6.98 26.47
N SER A 181 2.97 -7.97 26.02
CA SER A 181 3.70 -8.87 26.93
C SER A 181 4.90 -8.21 27.61
N ASP A 182 5.52 -7.22 26.97
CA ASP A 182 6.66 -6.49 27.54
C ASP A 182 6.20 -5.45 28.59
N THR A 183 5.07 -4.78 28.38
CA THR A 183 4.54 -3.78 29.32
C THR A 183 3.99 -4.38 30.61
N THR A 184 3.59 -5.65 30.62
CA THR A 184 3.27 -6.36 31.87
C THR A 184 4.49 -6.50 32.80
N SER A 185 5.70 -6.30 32.27
CA SER A 185 6.96 -6.40 33.01
C SER A 185 7.56 -5.05 33.40
N LYS A 186 7.07 -3.92 32.85
CA LYS A 186 7.60 -2.57 33.15
C LYS A 186 6.77 -1.87 34.22
N LYS A 187 7.41 -1.50 35.33
CA LYS A 187 6.85 -0.64 36.39
C LYS A 187 6.36 0.68 35.76
N PRO A 188 5.15 1.18 36.08
CA PRO A 188 4.66 2.44 35.54
C PRO A 188 5.62 3.57 35.86
N GLU A 189 6.04 4.31 34.83
CA GLU A 189 6.78 5.55 34.99
C GLU A 189 5.85 6.59 35.65
N ALA A 190 6.38 7.36 36.61
CA ALA A 190 5.58 8.30 37.39
C ALA A 190 4.87 9.32 36.47
N PRO A 191 3.66 9.78 36.82
CA PRO A 191 2.91 10.70 35.95
C PRO A 191 3.74 11.96 35.70
N ALA A 192 4.01 12.23 34.42
CA ALA A 192 4.69 13.44 33.99
C ALA A 192 3.87 14.66 34.45
N ARG A 193 4.57 15.68 34.98
CA ARG A 193 3.93 16.99 35.23
C ARG A 193 3.30 17.50 33.93
N PRO A 194 2.14 18.19 33.97
CA PRO A 194 1.54 18.74 32.77
C PRO A 194 2.54 19.67 32.07
N LEU A 195 2.73 19.44 30.77
CA LEU A 195 3.63 20.22 29.93
C LEU A 195 2.90 21.50 29.49
N ASP A 196 3.63 22.61 29.48
CA ASP A 196 3.12 23.91 29.05
C ASP A 196 2.94 23.98 27.52
N LEU A 197 2.07 24.87 27.00
CA LEU A 197 1.83 25.00 25.56
C LEU A 197 3.12 25.34 24.80
N ASP A 198 3.97 26.18 25.40
CA ASP A 198 5.26 26.57 24.82
C ASP A 198 6.23 25.39 24.63
N TYR A 199 5.99 24.25 25.29
CA TYR A 199 6.73 23.02 25.04
C TYR A 199 6.43 22.43 23.65
N PHE A 200 5.21 22.64 23.14
CA PHE A 200 4.74 22.06 21.88
C PHE A 200 4.89 22.99 20.68
N LEU A 201 5.19 24.27 20.90
CA LEU A 201 5.31 25.27 19.83
C LEU A 201 6.78 25.39 19.36
N PRO A 202 7.05 25.45 18.04
CA PRO A 202 8.37 25.79 17.53
C PRO A 202 8.83 27.16 18.05
N ARG A 203 10.12 27.29 18.35
CA ARG A 203 10.74 28.57 18.75
C ARG A 203 11.39 29.27 17.56
#